data_AF-A0A7L1QWA0-F1
#
_entry.id   AF-A0A7L1QWA0-F1
#
_cell.length_a   1.000
_cell.length_b   1.000
_cell.length_c   1.000
_cell.angle_alpha   90.00
_cell.angle_beta   90.00
_cell.angle_gamma   90.00
#
_symmetry.space_group_name_H-M   'P 1'
#
loop_
_entity.id
_entity.type
_entity.pdbx_description
1 polymer ?
#
loop_
_entity_poly.entity_id
_entity_poly.type
_entity_poly.pdbx_seq_one_letter_code
_entity_poly.pdbx_strand_id
1 'polypeptide(L)'
;HFHRPGTVALREIRRYQKSTELLIRKLPFQRLVREIAQDFKTDLRFQSAAIGALQEASEAYLVGLFEDTNLCAIHAKRVTIMPKDIQLARRIRGERA
;
A
#
# COMPACT_ATOMS: atom_id res chain seq x y z
N HIS A 1 29.84 -0.49 -12.34
CA HIS A 1 29.84 -1.76 -11.56
C HIS A 1 28.39 -2.07 -11.17
N PHE A 2 27.94 -3.32 -11.35
CA PHE A 2 26.55 -3.70 -11.04
C PHE A 2 26.38 -4.07 -9.56
N HIS A 3 25.21 -3.79 -8.99
CA HIS A 3 24.84 -4.25 -7.65
C HIS A 3 24.29 -5.68 -7.71
N ARG A 4 24.51 -6.48 -6.66
CA ARG A 4 23.90 -7.82 -6.57
C ARG A 4 22.38 -7.71 -6.41
N PRO A 5 21.59 -8.67 -6.93
CA PRO A 5 20.16 -8.74 -6.67
C PRO A 5 19.87 -8.66 -5.17
N GLY A 6 18.89 -7.84 -4.78
CA GLY A 6 18.55 -7.57 -3.38
C GLY A 6 19.30 -6.41 -2.72
N THR A 7 20.51 -6.04 -3.18
CA THR A 7 21.26 -4.92 -2.58
C THR A 7 20.53 -3.57 -2.72
N VAL A 8 19.90 -3.33 -3.86
CA VAL A 8 19.12 -2.09 -4.08
C VAL A 8 17.81 -2.13 -3.30
N ALA A 9 17.11 -3.27 -3.32
CA ALA A 9 15.86 -3.45 -2.57
C ALA A 9 16.03 -3.21 -1.05
N LEU A 10 17.09 -3.75 -0.43
CA LEU A 10 17.38 -3.51 0.99
C LEU A 10 17.67 -2.03 1.30
N ARG A 11 18.25 -1.31 0.34
CA ARG A 11 18.52 0.13 0.48
C ARG A 11 17.24 0.94 0.39
N GLU A 12 16.35 0.57 -0.52
CA GLU A 12 15.02 1.19 -0.66
C GLU A 12 14.17 0.97 0.58
N ILE A 13 14.13 -0.26 1.12
CA ILE A 13 13.42 -0.56 2.37
C ILE A 13 13.90 0.36 3.50
N ARG A 14 15.21 0.46 3.72
CA ARG A 14 15.77 1.34 4.76
C ARG A 14 15.46 2.81 4.53
N ARG A 15 15.47 3.25 3.26
CA ARG A 15 15.13 4.63 2.89
C ARG A 15 13.67 4.94 3.25
N TYR A 16 12.74 4.12 2.80
CA TYR A 16 11.30 4.35 2.98
C TYR A 16 10.82 4.11 4.40
N GLN A 17 11.47 3.22 5.16
CA GLN A 17 11.20 3.08 6.60
C GLN A 17 11.68 4.28 7.42
N LYS A 18 12.60 5.10 6.90
CA LYS A 18 13.13 6.29 7.59
C LYS A 18 12.34 7.56 7.26
N SER A 19 11.67 7.61 6.12
CA SER A 19 10.86 8.77 5.70
C SER A 19 9.38 8.57 6.01
N THR A 20 8.63 9.67 5.94
CA THR A 20 7.17 9.71 6.10
C THR A 20 6.49 10.32 4.88
N GLU A 21 7.21 10.42 3.76
CA GLU A 21 6.66 10.94 2.51
C GLU A 21 5.64 9.96 1.92
N LEU A 22 4.56 10.50 1.37
CA LEU A 22 3.58 9.71 0.63
C LEU A 22 4.22 9.17 -0.65
N LEU A 23 4.07 7.87 -0.87
CA LEU A 23 4.71 7.13 -1.97
C LEU A 23 3.83 7.11 -3.22
N ILE A 24 2.51 7.24 -3.08
CA ILE A 24 1.59 7.32 -4.22
C ILE A 24 1.56 8.77 -4.72
N ARG A 25 1.63 8.94 -6.05
CA ARG A 25 1.53 10.28 -6.64
C ARG A 25 0.14 10.89 -6.36
N LYS A 26 0.12 12.12 -5.84
CA LYS A 26 -1.10 12.82 -5.42
C LYS A 26 -2.17 12.95 -6.51
N LEU A 27 -1.80 13.33 -7.74
CA LEU A 27 -2.78 13.57 -8.81
C LEU A 27 -3.48 12.26 -9.28
N PRO A 28 -2.76 11.15 -9.56
CA PRO A 28 -3.40 9.86 -9.80
C PRO A 28 -4.30 9.39 -8.65
N PHE A 29 -3.85 9.51 -7.40
CA PHE A 29 -4.66 9.15 -6.23
C PHE A 29 -5.95 9.97 -6.16
N GLN A 30 -5.86 11.28 -6.35
CA GLN A 30 -7.02 12.16 -6.39
C GLN A 30 -8.01 11.79 -7.50
N ARG A 31 -7.53 11.40 -8.69
CA ARG A 31 -8.39 10.95 -9.79
C ARG A 31 -9.15 9.68 -9.42
N LEU A 32 -8.46 8.70 -8.83
CA LEU A 32 -9.05 7.45 -8.37
C LEU A 32 -10.13 7.69 -7.30
N VAL A 33 -9.85 8.56 -6.31
CA VAL A 33 -10.84 8.91 -5.28
C VAL A 33 -12.11 9.48 -5.89
N ARG A 34 -11.97 10.38 -6.87
CA ARG A 34 -13.13 11.01 -7.55
C ARG A 34 -13.89 10.03 -8.42
N GLU A 35 -13.18 9.16 -9.13
CA GLU A 35 -13.76 8.08 -9.94
C GLU A 35 -14.64 7.18 -9.08
N ILE A 36 -14.09 6.62 -7.99
CA ILE A 36 -14.83 5.75 -7.06
C ILE A 36 -16.02 6.50 -6.44
N ALA A 37 -15.84 7.74 -6.00
CA ALA A 37 -16.91 8.49 -5.35
C ALA A 37 -18.07 8.82 -6.29
N GLN A 38 -17.79 9.00 -7.58
CA GLN A 38 -18.81 9.29 -8.60
C GLN A 38 -19.80 8.13 -8.75
N ASP A 39 -19.36 6.90 -8.54
CA ASP A 39 -20.23 5.71 -8.59
C ASP A 39 -21.26 5.69 -7.44
N PHE A 40 -20.98 6.38 -6.33
CA PHE A 40 -21.89 6.49 -5.18
C PHE A 40 -22.78 7.73 -5.26
N LYS A 41 -22.23 8.87 -5.68
CA LYS A 41 -22.96 10.12 -5.80
C LYS A 41 -22.26 11.05 -6.79
N THR A 42 -23.03 11.55 -7.77
CA THR A 42 -22.53 12.52 -8.74
C THR A 42 -22.35 13.91 -8.12
N ASP A 43 -21.50 14.73 -8.75
CA ASP A 43 -21.31 16.15 -8.44
C ASP A 43 -20.74 16.46 -7.05
N LEU A 44 -19.99 15.51 -6.49
CA LEU A 44 -19.27 15.70 -5.24
C LEU A 44 -18.07 16.64 -5.39
N ARG A 45 -17.94 17.57 -4.43
CA ARG A 45 -16.73 18.37 -4.25
C ARG A 45 -15.94 17.84 -3.06
N PHE A 46 -14.63 17.82 -3.20
CA PHE A 46 -13.69 17.35 -2.17
C PHE A 46 -12.84 18.51 -1.68
N GLN A 47 -12.72 18.64 -0.38
CA GLN A 47 -11.69 19.48 0.24
C GLN A 47 -10.31 18.87 -0.03
N SER A 48 -9.28 19.71 -0.19
CA SER A 48 -7.89 19.24 -0.34
C SER A 48 -7.44 18.36 0.82
N ALA A 49 -7.79 18.74 2.06
CA ALA A 49 -7.50 17.97 3.27
C ALA A 49 -8.18 16.59 3.28
N ALA A 50 -9.39 16.46 2.71
CA ALA A 50 -10.10 15.18 2.64
C ALA A 50 -9.37 14.19 1.72
N ILE A 51 -8.86 14.66 0.57
CA ILE A 51 -8.03 13.83 -0.33
C ILE A 51 -6.73 13.42 0.38
N GLY A 52 -6.10 14.34 1.12
CA GLY A 52 -4.90 14.04 1.92
C GLY A 52 -5.16 12.97 2.98
N ALA A 53 -6.23 13.09 3.76
CA ALA A 53 -6.60 12.12 4.78
C ALA A 53 -6.88 10.73 4.20
N LEU A 54 -7.58 10.65 3.06
CA LEU A 54 -7.80 9.39 2.36
C LEU A 54 -6.48 8.77 1.89
N GLN A 55 -5.54 9.58 1.43
CA GLN A 55 -4.24 9.09 0.97
C GLN A 55 -3.41 8.55 2.13
N GLU A 56 -3.30 9.31 3.23
CA GLU A 56 -2.59 8.88 4.44
C GLU A 56 -3.16 7.56 4.98
N ALA A 57 -4.48 7.45 5.12
CA ALA A 57 -5.13 6.23 5.59
C ALA A 57 -4.88 5.04 4.64
N SER A 58 -4.98 5.27 3.33
CA SER A 58 -4.78 4.22 2.32
C SER A 58 -3.35 3.69 2.31
N GLU A 59 -2.35 4.58 2.34
CA GLU A 59 -0.95 4.17 2.35
C GLU A 59 -0.57 3.48 3.67
N ALA A 60 -1.04 3.99 4.82
CA ALA A 60 -0.82 3.34 6.11
C ALA A 60 -1.42 1.92 6.14
N TYR A 61 -2.64 1.74 5.64
CA TYR A 61 -3.27 0.43 5.54
C TYR A 61 -2.47 -0.53 4.65
N LEU A 62 -2.03 -0.07 3.46
CA LEU A 62 -1.27 -0.89 2.53
C LEU A 62 0.11 -1.28 3.08
N VAL A 63 0.81 -0.37 3.77
CA VAL A 63 2.09 -0.67 4.43
C VAL A 63 1.90 -1.77 5.46
N GLY A 64 0.93 -1.62 6.37
CA GLY A 64 0.63 -2.65 7.36
C GLY A 64 0.23 -3.98 6.72
N LEU A 65 -0.56 -3.96 5.64
CA LEU A 65 -0.93 -5.18 4.91
C LEU A 65 0.29 -5.87 4.28
N PHE A 66 1.26 -5.11 3.75
CA PHE A 66 2.49 -5.66 3.19
C PHE A 66 3.41 -6.25 4.27
N GLU A 67 3.42 -5.70 5.49
CA GLU A 67 4.14 -6.28 6.62
C GLU A 67 3.60 -7.69 6.95
N ASP A 68 2.29 -7.85 7.09
CA ASP A 68 1.66 -9.15 7.34
C ASP A 68 1.83 -10.12 6.16
N THR A 69 1.73 -9.61 4.94
CA THR A 69 1.97 -10.38 3.72
C THR A 69 3.41 -10.91 3.68
N ASN A 70 4.38 -10.11 4.10
CA ASN A 70 5.78 -10.52 4.19
C ASN A 70 5.98 -11.60 5.26
N LEU A 71 5.32 -11.48 6.43
CA LEU A 71 5.32 -12.54 7.44
C LEU A 71 4.74 -13.87 6.90
N CYS A 72 3.67 -13.81 6.11
CA CYS A 72 3.10 -14.99 5.45
C CYS A 72 4.07 -15.64 4.45
N ALA A 73 4.79 -14.83 3.66
CA ALA A 73 5.79 -15.32 2.72
C ALA A 73 6.97 -16.00 3.45
N ILE A 74 7.47 -15.38 4.52
CA ILE A 74 8.54 -15.92 5.38
C ILE A 74 8.11 -17.23 6.05
N HIS A 75 6.88 -17.29 6.57
CA HIS A 75 6.31 -18.51 7.15
C HIS A 75 6.32 -19.66 6.13
N ALA A 76 6.07 -19.36 4.86
CA ALA A 76 6.13 -20.31 3.75
C ALA A 76 7.55 -20.50 3.15
N LYS A 77 8.61 -20.11 3.88
CA LYS A 77 10.03 -20.24 3.48
C LYS A 77 10.38 -19.53 2.16
N ARG A 78 9.71 -18.42 1.84
CA ARG A 78 9.98 -17.58 0.66
C ARG A 78 10.38 -16.18 1.07
N VAL A 79 11.04 -15.48 0.14
CA VAL A 79 11.38 -14.05 0.25
C VAL A 79 10.58 -13.16 -0.71
N THR A 80 9.88 -13.78 -1.67
CA THR A 80 9.02 -13.10 -2.63
C THR A 80 7.57 -13.24 -2.20
N ILE A 81 6.91 -12.12 -1.95
CA ILE A 81 5.48 -12.06 -1.67
C ILE A 81 4.67 -12.43 -2.91
N MET A 82 3.54 -13.11 -2.70
CA MET A 82 2.64 -13.59 -3.75
C MET A 82 1.19 -13.24 -3.40
N PRO A 83 0.25 -13.24 -4.38
CA PRO A 83 -1.16 -12.97 -4.10
C PRO A 83 -1.78 -13.85 -3.00
N LYS A 84 -1.34 -15.11 -2.87
CA LYS A 84 -1.79 -16.01 -1.79
C LYS A 84 -1.41 -15.53 -0.39
N ASP A 85 -0.32 -14.79 -0.25
CA ASP A 85 0.14 -14.25 1.03
C ASP A 85 -0.77 -13.08 1.47
N ILE A 86 -1.12 -12.20 0.53
CA ILE A 86 -2.08 -11.10 0.76
C ILE A 86 -3.45 -11.68 1.14
N GLN A 87 -3.89 -12.68 0.39
CA GLN A 87 -5.16 -13.36 0.63
C GLN A 87 -5.24 -14.01 2.01
N LEU A 88 -4.14 -14.62 2.47
CA LEU A 88 -4.03 -15.20 3.81
C LEU A 88 -4.03 -14.11 4.89
N ALA A 89 -3.22 -13.06 4.73
CA ALA A 89 -3.16 -11.95 5.67
C ALA A 89 -4.55 -11.31 5.87
N ARG A 90 -5.25 -10.97 4.78
CA ARG A 90 -6.61 -10.41 4.84
C ARG A 90 -7.62 -11.38 5.47
N ARG A 91 -7.47 -12.69 5.24
CA ARG A 91 -8.34 -13.71 5.84
C ARG A 91 -8.18 -13.75 7.36
N ILE A 92 -6.94 -13.69 7.86
CA ILE A 92 -6.63 -13.69 9.30
C ILE A 92 -7.09 -12.39 9.96
N ARG A 93 -6.94 -11.25 9.28
CA ARG A 93 -7.46 -9.95 9.76
C ARG A 93 -8.98 -9.85 9.83
N GLY A 94 -9.71 -10.80 9.25
CA GLY A 94 -11.18 -10.75 9.18
C GLY A 94 -11.73 -9.78 8.12
N GLU A 95 -10.91 -9.32 7.18
CA GLU A 95 -11.28 -8.37 6.12
C GLU A 95 -11.85 -9.04 4.86
N ARG A 96 -11.92 -10.37 4.87
CA ARG A 96 -12.62 -11.17 3.85
C ARG A 96 -14.00 -11.54 4.41
N ALA A 97 -15.03 -10.91 3.84
CA ALA A 97 -16.34 -11.55 3.71
C ALA A 97 -16.25 -12.68 2.69
#